data_AF-A0A1I4XIJ1-F1
#
_entry.id   AF-A0A1I4XIJ1-F1
#
_cell.length_a   1.000
_cell.length_b   1.000
_cell.length_c   1.000
_cell.angle_alpha   90.00
_cell.angle_beta   90.00
_cell.angle_gamma   90.00
#
_symmetry.space_group_name_H-M   'P 1'
#
loop_
_entity.id
_entity.type
_entity.pdbx_description
1 polymer ?
#
loop_
_entity_poly.entity_id
_entity_poly.type
_entity_poly.pdbx_seq_one_letter_code
_entity_poly.pdbx_strand_id
1 'polypeptide(L)'
;MTRNANLYEICDQPILGGECHTPPGFNLRFVYQKLAGHPVLKYLILEHCRHPAIKLTEISPYQEMMRKAMQASADNWQDPLWIEATFGCLARLLDSIENPHWQQREKAEQIDGELTQTDLQNMIDNCLQDILRIWDKDKNDPWFPVAAQVELSGDDHMDGRNFINVLQGLGSFEYKNITVLFALIRCFLMTNPARLRLIRKPYRGISEPMDASFAWIWHRIAFSDVNFFEHLLVFLVSDTSRRQHYPRIVPILENLLRYCVCSSQEWLETPNKHIQHPAITCLPKDPEGRPLCRLSEASWQKKRDLGFGEYVPDTDTTFLTLAMARKWLDFVQREQLTVDKELLAACNSLLAYPWVEIISEYQVGGKYNSNPPTIQITRPLDYMGAVPIWFDKTFRNDDGRIIREMLGNEICPGHNMDILDAILVNRKQWLALEGENLAFLQRLLDFHHRAFASGNFRHETAHKYYLPETYVYYLGRMYQTYGTLTDVDKRILDPEGKIEDMRWIAQQYCKDELIGYSLNAFDAALAVSALVLLAYEPKHDGVIAAGLKVLSQAAGEGRGRHPYRAYEWNRMRHPTRILVGSEVATSLFVLRACSEAMRYLKKDITINRGDVTESDLQALWNFSL
;
A
#
# COMPACT_ATOMS: atom_id res chain seq x y z
N MET A 1 -31.53 37.21 -8.31
CA MET A 1 -30.44 36.27 -8.65
C MET A 1 -30.76 34.94 -8.00
N THR A 2 -30.93 33.87 -8.77
CA THR A 2 -31.17 32.52 -8.21
C THR A 2 -29.94 32.04 -7.46
N ARG A 3 -30.13 31.67 -6.18
CA ARG A 3 -29.06 31.18 -5.30
C ARG A 3 -28.63 29.78 -5.76
N ASN A 4 -27.33 29.53 -5.81
CA ASN A 4 -26.77 28.19 -6.06
C ASN A 4 -26.96 27.28 -4.84
N ALA A 5 -27.12 25.99 -5.04
CA ALA A 5 -27.35 25.02 -3.97
C ALA A 5 -26.08 24.74 -3.14
N ASN A 6 -26.23 24.33 -1.88
CA ASN A 6 -25.20 23.67 -1.08
C ASN A 6 -25.61 22.21 -0.74
N LEU A 7 -24.69 21.47 -0.11
CA LEU A 7 -24.91 20.07 0.30
C LEU A 7 -26.19 19.88 1.14
N TYR A 8 -26.44 20.79 2.09
CA TYR A 8 -27.55 20.69 3.04
C TYR A 8 -28.91 20.91 2.39
N GLU A 9 -28.99 21.78 1.39
CA GLU A 9 -30.21 22.01 0.60
C GLU A 9 -30.60 20.76 -0.21
N ILE A 10 -29.64 19.90 -0.56
CA ILE A 10 -29.88 18.59 -1.18
C ILE A 10 -30.24 17.53 -0.14
N CYS A 11 -29.52 17.47 0.99
CA CYS A 11 -29.54 16.32 1.88
C CYS A 11 -30.48 16.43 3.08
N ASP A 12 -30.65 17.61 3.69
CA ASP A 12 -31.34 17.73 5.00
C ASP A 12 -32.80 17.26 4.92
N GLN A 13 -33.55 17.71 3.91
CA GLN A 13 -34.95 17.31 3.74
C GLN A 13 -35.13 15.79 3.52
N PRO A 14 -34.48 15.16 2.52
CA PRO A 14 -34.67 13.73 2.27
C PRO A 14 -34.10 12.84 3.38
N ILE A 15 -32.96 13.20 3.99
CA ILE A 15 -32.28 12.33 4.97
C ILE A 15 -32.83 12.51 6.39
N LEU A 16 -32.99 13.75 6.86
CA LEU A 16 -33.42 14.04 8.23
C LEU A 16 -34.94 14.11 8.37
N GLY A 17 -35.63 14.63 7.35
CA GLY A 17 -37.09 14.77 7.34
C GLY A 17 -37.83 13.61 6.67
N GLY A 18 -37.14 12.73 5.94
CA GLY A 18 -37.75 11.60 5.23
C GLY A 18 -38.09 10.41 6.13
N GLU A 19 -39.02 9.58 5.68
CA GLU A 19 -39.28 8.27 6.28
C GLU A 19 -38.08 7.33 6.08
N CYS A 20 -37.82 6.48 7.07
CA CYS A 20 -36.68 5.58 7.09
C CYS A 20 -37.08 4.27 7.76
N HIS A 21 -37.22 3.21 6.96
CA HIS A 21 -37.68 1.91 7.43
C HIS A 21 -36.72 0.76 7.08
N THR A 22 -35.65 1.03 6.34
CA THR A 22 -34.69 0.01 5.89
C THR A 22 -33.33 0.18 6.57
N PRO A 23 -32.57 -0.92 6.80
CA PRO A 23 -31.22 -0.83 7.35
C PRO A 23 -30.27 0.10 6.56
N PRO A 24 -30.25 0.08 5.21
CA PRO A 24 -29.44 1.03 4.44
C PRO A 24 -29.82 2.49 4.67
N GLY A 25 -31.11 2.82 4.77
CA GLY A 25 -31.57 4.16 5.08
C GLY A 25 -31.15 4.62 6.49
N PHE A 26 -31.24 3.73 7.49
CA PHE A 26 -30.81 4.03 8.85
C PHE A 26 -29.31 4.33 8.90
N ASN A 27 -28.51 3.52 8.21
CA ASN A 27 -27.07 3.75 8.09
C ASN A 27 -26.76 5.07 7.38
N LEU A 28 -27.41 5.39 6.26
CA LEU A 28 -27.19 6.65 5.53
C LEU A 28 -27.47 7.87 6.41
N ARG A 29 -28.59 7.87 7.14
CA ARG A 29 -28.91 8.94 8.09
C ARG A 29 -27.87 9.06 9.19
N PHE A 30 -27.45 7.95 9.77
CA PHE A 30 -26.44 7.94 10.81
C PHE A 30 -25.11 8.54 10.32
N VAL A 31 -24.59 8.05 9.19
CA VAL A 31 -23.32 8.53 8.63
C VAL A 31 -23.42 10.00 8.23
N TYR A 32 -24.54 10.44 7.64
CA TYR A 32 -24.78 11.84 7.33
C TYR A 32 -24.71 12.75 8.56
N GLN A 33 -25.39 12.38 9.66
CA GLN A 33 -25.38 13.14 10.90
C GLN A 33 -23.98 13.22 11.53
N LYS A 34 -23.22 12.12 11.49
CA LYS A 34 -21.88 12.03 12.09
C LYS A 34 -20.80 12.74 11.28
N LEU A 35 -20.87 12.68 9.96
CA LEU A 35 -19.88 13.26 9.05
C LEU A 35 -20.29 14.67 8.62
N ALA A 36 -21.21 14.78 7.67
CA ALA A 36 -21.63 16.06 7.09
C ALA A 36 -22.36 16.95 8.12
N GLY A 37 -23.02 16.36 9.11
CA GLY A 37 -23.67 17.06 10.22
C GLY A 37 -22.72 17.50 11.34
N HIS A 38 -21.44 17.11 11.33
CA HIS A 38 -20.50 17.50 12.38
C HIS A 38 -20.37 19.03 12.44
N PRO A 39 -20.58 19.70 13.59
CA PRO A 39 -20.72 21.16 13.65
C PRO A 39 -19.55 21.93 13.05
N VAL A 40 -18.32 21.50 13.34
CA VAL A 40 -17.11 22.12 12.78
C VAL A 40 -17.09 22.01 11.26
N LEU A 41 -17.42 20.83 10.72
CA LEU A 41 -17.36 20.59 9.29
C LEU A 41 -18.51 21.33 8.56
N LYS A 42 -19.72 21.27 9.14
CA LYS A 42 -20.92 21.93 8.61
C LYS A 42 -20.75 23.44 8.53
N TYR A 43 -20.58 24.08 9.68
CA TYR A 43 -20.66 25.54 9.76
C TYR A 43 -19.38 26.23 9.27
N LEU A 44 -18.20 25.62 9.42
CA LEU A 44 -16.95 26.28 9.00
C LEU A 44 -16.58 26.04 7.53
N ILE A 45 -16.99 24.90 6.96
CA ILE A 45 -16.52 24.46 5.64
C ILE A 45 -17.70 24.24 4.68
N LEU A 46 -18.51 23.21 4.91
CA LEU A 46 -19.41 22.67 3.88
C LEU A 46 -20.63 23.55 3.61
N GLU A 47 -21.18 24.26 4.60
CA GLU A 47 -22.40 25.09 4.41
C GLU A 47 -22.17 26.23 3.42
N HIS A 48 -20.91 26.69 3.36
CA HIS A 48 -20.45 27.76 2.49
C HIS A 48 -19.97 27.26 1.13
N CYS A 49 -19.87 25.94 0.91
CA CYS A 49 -19.53 25.36 -0.37
C CYS A 49 -20.80 25.30 -1.23
N ARG A 50 -21.01 26.30 -2.09
CA ARG A 50 -22.14 26.33 -3.05
C ARG A 50 -21.67 25.86 -4.42
N HIS A 51 -22.45 25.02 -5.08
CA HIS A 51 -22.07 24.44 -6.37
C HIS A 51 -22.47 25.36 -7.53
N PRO A 52 -21.53 25.80 -8.39
CA PRO A 52 -21.82 26.79 -9.44
C PRO A 52 -22.82 26.27 -10.49
N ALA A 53 -22.83 24.96 -10.74
CA ALA A 53 -23.69 24.34 -11.75
C ALA A 53 -25.07 23.87 -11.23
N ILE A 54 -25.38 24.04 -9.93
CA ILE A 54 -26.66 23.57 -9.36
C ILE A 54 -27.41 24.77 -8.81
N LYS A 55 -28.44 25.24 -9.51
CA LYS A 55 -29.34 26.26 -8.96
C LYS A 55 -30.29 25.63 -7.96
N LEU A 56 -30.77 26.42 -6.99
CA LEU A 56 -31.75 25.94 -6.02
C LEU A 56 -33.04 25.41 -6.67
N THR A 57 -33.42 25.93 -7.84
CA THR A 57 -34.57 25.46 -8.64
C THR A 57 -34.34 24.12 -9.34
N GLU A 58 -33.10 23.64 -9.38
CA GLU A 58 -32.67 22.44 -10.13
C GLU A 58 -32.19 21.32 -9.19
N ILE A 59 -32.46 21.41 -7.88
CA ILE A 59 -32.01 20.43 -6.88
C ILE A 59 -32.83 19.13 -6.87
N SER A 60 -34.01 19.13 -7.50
CA SER A 60 -34.97 18.03 -7.42
C SER A 60 -34.39 16.65 -7.79
N PRO A 61 -33.57 16.49 -8.84
CA PRO A 61 -32.96 15.20 -9.16
C PRO A 61 -32.04 14.66 -8.05
N TYR A 62 -31.28 15.54 -7.39
CA TYR A 62 -30.35 15.15 -6.32
C TYR A 62 -31.09 14.83 -5.01
N GLN A 63 -32.15 15.58 -4.71
CA GLN A 63 -33.02 15.25 -3.57
C GLN A 63 -33.70 13.89 -3.80
N GLU A 64 -34.14 13.62 -5.03
CA GLU A 64 -34.76 12.35 -5.39
C GLU A 64 -33.79 11.17 -5.30
N MET A 65 -32.54 11.35 -5.75
CA MET A 65 -31.47 10.37 -5.53
C MET A 65 -31.33 10.03 -4.03
N MET A 66 -31.33 11.04 -3.15
CA MET A 66 -31.24 10.82 -1.70
C MET A 66 -32.48 10.15 -1.12
N ARG A 67 -33.69 10.47 -1.59
CA ARG A 67 -34.92 9.77 -1.17
C ARG A 67 -34.87 8.29 -1.54
N LYS A 68 -34.46 7.97 -2.77
CA LYS A 68 -34.28 6.59 -3.23
C LYS A 68 -33.25 5.84 -2.39
N ALA A 69 -32.12 6.46 -2.07
CA ALA A 69 -31.11 5.86 -1.20
C ALA A 69 -31.63 5.60 0.23
N MET A 70 -32.44 6.53 0.79
CA MET A 70 -33.08 6.37 2.11
C MET A 70 -34.13 5.24 2.15
N GLN A 71 -34.77 4.96 1.02
CA GLN A 71 -35.80 3.90 0.89
C GLN A 71 -35.24 2.57 0.38
N ALA A 72 -33.95 2.53 0.00
CA ALA A 72 -33.33 1.36 -0.60
C ALA A 72 -33.30 0.16 0.35
N SER A 73 -33.61 -1.01 -0.18
CA SER A 73 -33.33 -2.31 0.45
C SER A 73 -31.88 -2.73 0.18
N ALA A 74 -31.44 -3.82 0.84
CA ALA A 74 -30.15 -4.43 0.51
C ALA A 74 -30.11 -4.92 -0.96
N ASP A 75 -31.22 -5.45 -1.47
CA ASP A 75 -31.33 -5.95 -2.85
C ASP A 75 -31.19 -4.83 -3.88
N ASN A 76 -31.74 -3.64 -3.59
CA ASN A 76 -31.52 -2.47 -4.45
C ASN A 76 -30.04 -2.13 -4.58
N TRP A 77 -29.30 -2.21 -3.48
CA TRP A 77 -27.86 -2.01 -3.49
C TRP A 77 -27.09 -3.12 -4.20
N GLN A 78 -27.69 -4.25 -4.54
CA GLN A 78 -27.07 -5.28 -5.37
C GLN A 78 -27.49 -5.20 -6.84
N ASP A 79 -28.46 -4.35 -7.20
CA ASP A 79 -28.94 -4.19 -8.57
C ASP A 79 -28.11 -3.11 -9.32
N PRO A 80 -27.28 -3.50 -10.32
CA PRO A 80 -26.45 -2.56 -11.05
C PRO A 80 -27.25 -1.52 -11.85
N LEU A 81 -28.44 -1.88 -12.35
CA LEU A 81 -29.32 -0.99 -13.12
C LEU A 81 -29.96 0.05 -12.20
N TRP A 82 -30.37 -0.37 -11.00
CA TRP A 82 -30.90 0.55 -9.99
C TRP A 82 -29.82 1.55 -9.54
N ILE A 83 -28.58 1.09 -9.30
CA ILE A 83 -27.45 1.94 -8.95
C ILE A 83 -27.22 2.99 -10.04
N GLU A 84 -27.12 2.57 -11.30
CA GLU A 84 -26.85 3.47 -12.42
C GLU A 84 -27.98 4.51 -12.59
N ALA A 85 -29.24 4.07 -12.55
CA ALA A 85 -30.39 4.94 -12.68
C ALA A 85 -30.52 5.94 -11.51
N THR A 86 -30.17 5.53 -10.29
CA THR A 86 -30.32 6.35 -9.08
C THR A 86 -29.19 7.36 -8.94
N PHE A 87 -27.94 6.93 -9.12
CA PHE A 87 -26.76 7.77 -8.85
C PHE A 87 -26.17 8.44 -10.09
N GLY A 88 -26.75 8.23 -11.28
CA GLY A 88 -26.28 8.81 -12.53
C GLY A 88 -26.20 10.35 -12.53
N CYS A 89 -27.03 11.06 -11.74
CA CYS A 89 -26.90 12.51 -11.62
C CYS A 89 -25.64 12.94 -10.86
N LEU A 90 -25.22 12.18 -9.84
CA LEU A 90 -23.98 12.41 -9.11
C LEU A 90 -22.77 12.00 -9.95
N ALA A 91 -22.86 10.89 -10.69
CA ALA A 91 -21.81 10.48 -11.62
C ALA A 91 -21.48 11.59 -12.64
N ARG A 92 -22.51 12.17 -13.28
CA ARG A 92 -22.32 13.31 -14.20
C ARG A 92 -21.76 14.57 -13.51
N LEU A 93 -22.05 14.76 -12.23
CA LEU A 93 -21.49 15.87 -11.46
C LEU A 93 -19.99 15.66 -11.20
N LEU A 94 -19.58 14.43 -10.87
CA LEU A 94 -18.17 14.07 -10.72
C LEU A 94 -17.37 14.29 -12.02
N ASP A 95 -17.96 13.99 -13.18
CA ASP A 95 -17.34 14.23 -14.48
C ASP A 95 -17.05 15.72 -14.77
N SER A 96 -17.70 16.62 -14.02
CA SER A 96 -17.48 18.08 -14.14
C SER A 96 -16.40 18.62 -13.21
N ILE A 97 -15.80 17.78 -12.36
CA ILE A 97 -14.77 18.19 -11.40
C ILE A 97 -13.42 18.33 -12.10
N GLU A 98 -12.82 19.51 -11.95
CA GLU A 98 -11.42 19.74 -12.29
C GLU A 98 -10.56 19.62 -11.03
N ASN A 99 -9.56 18.73 -11.08
CA ASN A 99 -8.62 18.55 -9.97
C ASN A 99 -7.52 19.62 -10.00
N PRO A 100 -7.21 20.26 -8.85
CA PRO A 100 -5.97 21.00 -8.71
C PRO A 100 -4.76 20.10 -8.90
N HIS A 101 -3.66 20.67 -9.39
CA HIS A 101 -2.36 20.03 -9.31
C HIS A 101 -1.84 20.13 -7.87
N TRP A 102 -1.91 19.00 -7.15
CA TRP A 102 -1.47 18.91 -5.76
C TRP A 102 0.05 18.77 -5.64
N GLN A 103 0.63 17.93 -6.48
CA GLN A 103 2.06 17.68 -6.50
C GLN A 103 2.81 18.83 -7.17
N GLN A 104 3.81 19.37 -6.48
CA GLN A 104 4.73 20.37 -6.97
C GLN A 104 6.05 19.69 -7.32
N ARG A 105 6.23 19.43 -8.63
CA ARG A 105 7.40 18.78 -9.22
C ARG A 105 8.15 19.79 -10.08
N GLU A 106 9.31 20.24 -9.62
CA GLU A 106 10.22 21.13 -10.35
C GLU A 106 11.40 20.32 -10.86
N LYS A 107 12.00 20.68 -12.01
CA LYS A 107 13.17 19.97 -12.52
C LYS A 107 14.32 20.07 -11.51
N ALA A 108 14.90 18.93 -11.12
CA ALA A 108 16.01 18.90 -10.19
C ALA A 108 17.31 19.35 -10.89
N GLU A 109 18.14 20.09 -10.16
CA GLU A 109 19.50 20.40 -10.60
C GLU A 109 20.37 19.13 -10.55
N GLN A 110 21.24 18.97 -11.55
CA GLN A 110 22.28 17.95 -11.49
C GLN A 110 23.28 18.30 -10.39
N ILE A 111 23.69 17.29 -9.63
CA ILE A 111 24.59 17.44 -8.49
C ILE A 111 25.82 16.59 -8.75
N ASP A 112 26.99 17.24 -8.74
CA ASP A 112 28.29 16.57 -8.93
C ASP A 112 28.94 16.13 -7.61
N GLY A 113 28.35 16.48 -6.46
CA GLY A 113 28.91 16.22 -5.13
C GLY A 113 28.33 14.97 -4.47
N GLU A 114 29.16 13.95 -4.24
CA GLU A 114 28.79 12.77 -3.45
C GLU A 114 28.77 13.09 -1.94
N LEU A 115 27.79 12.54 -1.22
CA LEU A 115 27.80 12.57 0.25
C LEU A 115 28.93 11.70 0.78
N THR A 116 29.54 12.13 1.89
CA THR A 116 30.59 11.33 2.54
C THR A 116 29.98 10.10 3.21
N GLN A 117 30.79 9.07 3.43
CA GLN A 117 30.35 7.91 4.23
C GLN A 117 29.93 8.31 5.65
N THR A 118 30.55 9.35 6.21
CA THR A 118 30.18 9.92 7.51
C THR A 118 28.77 10.52 7.48
N ASP A 119 28.40 11.22 6.41
CA ASP A 119 27.05 11.79 6.27
C ASP A 119 25.98 10.69 6.21
N LEU A 120 26.25 9.63 5.44
CA LEU A 120 25.38 8.46 5.37
C LEU A 120 25.24 7.77 6.74
N GLN A 121 26.35 7.58 7.44
CA GLN A 121 26.35 6.96 8.77
C GLN A 121 25.56 7.81 9.78
N ASN A 122 25.72 9.13 9.77
CA ASN A 122 24.96 10.04 10.62
C ASN A 122 23.45 9.93 10.37
N MET A 123 23.01 9.86 9.11
CA MET A 123 21.59 9.65 8.79
C MET A 123 21.08 8.30 9.29
N ILE A 124 21.87 7.22 9.11
CA ILE A 124 21.55 5.88 9.61
C ILE A 124 21.39 5.90 11.13
N ASP A 125 22.34 6.50 11.85
CA ASP A 125 22.35 6.56 13.31
C ASP A 125 21.17 7.37 13.85
N ASN A 126 20.86 8.51 13.23
CA ASN A 126 19.70 9.34 13.59
C ASN A 126 18.37 8.58 13.39
N CYS A 127 18.22 7.86 12.28
CA CYS A 127 17.03 7.05 12.02
C CYS A 127 16.92 5.89 13.03
N LEU A 128 18.03 5.20 13.30
CA LEU A 128 18.05 4.09 14.25
C LEU A 128 17.72 4.57 15.67
N GLN A 129 18.27 5.70 16.10
CA GLN A 129 17.95 6.31 17.39
C GLN A 129 16.46 6.65 17.49
N ASP A 130 15.86 7.21 16.42
CA ASP A 130 14.44 7.50 16.37
C ASP A 130 13.59 6.24 16.54
N ILE A 131 13.88 5.21 15.75
CA ILE A 131 13.17 3.93 15.76
C ILE A 131 13.21 3.29 17.16
N LEU A 132 14.40 3.20 17.76
CA LEU A 132 14.56 2.60 19.09
C LEU A 132 13.85 3.42 20.18
N ARG A 133 13.94 4.75 20.11
CA ARG A 133 13.22 5.65 21.03
C ARG A 133 11.71 5.45 20.95
N ILE A 134 11.16 5.24 19.76
CA ILE A 134 9.73 5.03 19.56
C ILE A 134 9.31 3.66 20.07
N TRP A 135 10.08 2.62 19.77
CA TRP A 135 9.85 1.28 20.30
C TRP A 135 9.79 1.27 21.83
N ASP A 136 10.63 2.07 22.48
CA ASP A 136 10.72 2.16 23.95
C ASP A 136 9.59 2.93 24.65
N LYS A 137 8.66 3.53 23.90
CA LYS A 137 7.57 4.33 24.50
C LYS A 137 6.56 3.46 25.26
N ASP A 138 6.19 2.30 24.73
CA ASP A 138 5.26 1.37 25.38
C ASP A 138 6.01 0.11 25.81
N LYS A 139 6.35 0.02 27.09
CA LYS A 139 7.12 -1.11 27.64
C LYS A 139 6.31 -2.39 27.78
N ASN A 140 4.98 -2.29 27.81
CA ASN A 140 4.11 -3.43 28.07
C ASN A 140 3.68 -4.13 26.77
N ASP A 141 3.57 -3.36 25.69
CA ASP A 141 3.33 -3.88 24.33
C ASP A 141 3.98 -2.94 23.31
N PRO A 142 5.29 -3.09 23.07
CA PRO A 142 6.01 -2.21 22.17
C PRO A 142 5.57 -2.41 20.71
N TRP A 143 5.49 -1.31 19.97
CA TRP A 143 5.05 -1.29 18.57
C TRP A 143 5.48 0.00 17.86
N PHE A 144 5.39 0.01 16.53
CA PHE A 144 5.63 1.20 15.72
C PHE A 144 4.31 1.88 15.33
N PRO A 145 4.05 3.11 15.81
CA PRO A 145 2.82 3.83 15.50
C PRO A 145 2.71 4.22 14.03
N VAL A 146 1.57 3.88 13.41
CA VAL A 146 1.16 4.32 12.07
C VAL A 146 -0.19 5.00 12.17
N ALA A 147 -0.33 6.16 11.54
CA ALA A 147 -1.59 6.88 11.48
C ALA A 147 -2.29 6.64 10.14
N ALA A 148 -3.62 6.62 10.18
CA ALA A 148 -4.47 6.83 9.02
C ALA A 148 -5.12 8.22 9.09
N GLN A 149 -5.15 8.93 7.96
CA GLN A 149 -5.75 10.25 7.79
C GLN A 149 -6.73 10.22 6.61
N VAL A 150 -7.98 10.63 6.83
CA VAL A 150 -9.00 10.70 5.78
C VAL A 150 -8.95 12.06 5.11
N GLU A 151 -8.73 12.07 3.80
CA GLU A 151 -8.82 13.26 2.95
C GLU A 151 -10.27 13.49 2.52
N LEU A 152 -10.86 14.56 3.03
CA LEU A 152 -12.25 14.93 2.73
C LEU A 152 -12.46 15.25 1.24
N SER A 153 -11.41 15.70 0.56
CA SER A 153 -11.44 15.93 -0.90
C SER A 153 -11.64 14.66 -1.71
N GLY A 154 -11.48 13.47 -1.11
CA GLY A 154 -11.66 12.17 -1.77
C GLY A 154 -10.52 11.81 -2.72
N ASP A 155 -10.73 10.77 -3.53
CA ASP A 155 -9.79 10.35 -4.57
C ASP A 155 -9.83 11.32 -5.77
N ASP A 156 -8.65 11.81 -6.16
CA ASP A 156 -8.50 12.75 -7.26
C ASP A 156 -8.95 12.15 -8.60
N HIS A 157 -8.94 10.83 -8.74
CA HIS A 157 -9.29 10.16 -9.99
C HIS A 157 -10.67 9.49 -9.98
N MET A 158 -11.53 9.86 -9.01
CA MET A 158 -12.91 9.37 -8.94
C MET A 158 -13.83 10.17 -9.87
N ASP A 159 -13.90 9.75 -11.13
CA ASP A 159 -14.88 10.23 -12.12
C ASP A 159 -16.23 9.49 -12.00
N GLY A 160 -17.21 9.88 -12.81
CA GLY A 160 -18.54 9.28 -12.79
C GLY A 160 -18.55 7.79 -13.14
N ARG A 161 -17.69 7.36 -14.08
CA ARG A 161 -17.58 5.96 -14.48
C ARG A 161 -17.01 5.10 -13.35
N ASN A 162 -15.90 5.54 -12.75
CA ASN A 162 -15.25 4.88 -11.63
C ASN A 162 -16.18 4.83 -10.42
N PHE A 163 -16.91 5.91 -10.14
CA PHE A 163 -17.89 5.95 -9.06
C PHE A 163 -18.99 4.90 -9.21
N ILE A 164 -19.61 4.79 -10.39
CA ILE A 164 -20.64 3.76 -10.64
C ILE A 164 -20.02 2.36 -10.57
N ASN A 165 -18.83 2.15 -11.14
CA ASN A 165 -18.14 0.87 -11.07
C ASN A 165 -17.84 0.43 -9.63
N VAL A 166 -17.40 1.36 -8.77
CA VAL A 166 -17.20 1.11 -7.34
C VAL A 166 -18.52 0.75 -6.67
N LEU A 167 -19.58 1.53 -6.85
CA LEU A 167 -20.87 1.22 -6.23
C LEU A 167 -21.43 -0.15 -6.65
N GLN A 168 -21.21 -0.55 -7.91
CA GLN A 168 -21.63 -1.85 -8.41
C GLN A 168 -20.77 -3.00 -7.86
N GLY A 169 -19.45 -2.78 -7.70
CA GLY A 169 -18.53 -3.83 -7.27
C GLY A 169 -18.38 -4.01 -5.76
N LEU A 170 -18.84 -3.05 -4.95
CA LEU A 170 -18.83 -3.17 -3.49
C LEU A 170 -19.88 -4.16 -2.98
N GLY A 171 -19.58 -4.91 -1.92
CA GLY A 171 -20.54 -5.83 -1.31
C GLY A 171 -21.47 -5.18 -0.28
N SER A 172 -20.96 -4.27 0.57
CA SER A 172 -21.72 -3.72 1.71
C SER A 172 -22.40 -2.39 1.41
N PHE A 173 -23.67 -2.25 1.81
CA PHE A 173 -24.42 -1.01 1.61
C PHE A 173 -23.87 0.13 2.48
N GLU A 174 -23.28 -0.16 3.64
CA GLU A 174 -22.66 0.84 4.50
C GLU A 174 -21.53 1.55 3.76
N TYR A 175 -20.74 0.76 3.01
CA TYR A 175 -19.63 1.26 2.24
C TYR A 175 -20.05 1.98 0.95
N LYS A 176 -21.15 1.53 0.33
CA LYS A 176 -21.79 2.26 -0.78
C LYS A 176 -22.35 3.61 -0.34
N ASN A 177 -23.06 3.66 0.79
CA ASN A 177 -23.62 4.90 1.37
C ASN A 177 -22.54 5.95 1.64
N ILE A 178 -21.44 5.56 2.28
CA ILE A 178 -20.32 6.47 2.54
C ILE A 178 -19.65 6.91 1.23
N THR A 179 -19.53 6.03 0.23
CA THR A 179 -19.01 6.39 -1.10
C THR A 179 -19.86 7.48 -1.75
N VAL A 180 -21.19 7.34 -1.72
CA VAL A 180 -22.13 8.37 -2.22
C VAL A 180 -21.96 9.69 -1.47
N LEU A 181 -21.87 9.65 -0.14
CA LEU A 181 -21.76 10.86 0.66
C LEU A 181 -20.46 11.61 0.41
N PHE A 182 -19.32 10.92 0.34
CA PHE A 182 -18.04 11.54 0.04
C PHE A 182 -17.93 12.03 -1.41
N ALA A 183 -18.47 11.28 -2.38
CA ALA A 183 -18.56 11.75 -3.77
C ALA A 183 -19.35 13.08 -3.86
N LEU A 184 -20.47 13.18 -3.12
CA LEU A 184 -21.24 14.42 -3.10
C LEU A 184 -20.48 15.56 -2.39
N ILE A 185 -19.87 15.30 -1.22
CA ILE A 185 -19.04 16.28 -0.52
C ILE A 185 -17.92 16.80 -1.43
N ARG A 186 -17.24 15.91 -2.15
CA ARG A 186 -16.19 16.23 -3.11
C ARG A 186 -16.69 17.18 -4.19
N CYS A 187 -17.85 16.93 -4.80
CA CYS A 187 -18.43 17.84 -5.80
C CYS A 187 -18.57 19.27 -5.27
N PHE A 188 -19.06 19.44 -4.04
CA PHE A 188 -19.18 20.78 -3.45
C PHE A 188 -17.83 21.39 -3.05
N LEU A 189 -16.92 20.58 -2.50
CA LEU A 189 -15.64 21.09 -2.01
C LEU A 189 -14.70 21.50 -3.15
N MET A 190 -14.63 20.71 -4.22
CA MET A 190 -13.70 20.93 -5.34
C MET A 190 -14.04 22.19 -6.14
N THR A 191 -15.32 22.55 -6.26
CA THR A 191 -15.73 23.82 -6.90
C THR A 191 -15.56 25.04 -6.00
N ASN A 192 -15.00 24.90 -4.79
CA ASN A 192 -14.83 25.97 -3.82
C ASN A 192 -13.36 26.06 -3.34
N PRO A 193 -12.42 26.56 -4.19
CA PRO A 193 -10.98 26.52 -3.92
C PRO A 193 -10.56 27.17 -2.60
N ALA A 194 -11.22 28.25 -2.19
CA ALA A 194 -10.91 28.93 -0.94
C ALA A 194 -11.16 28.06 0.31
N ARG A 195 -12.20 27.23 0.28
CA ARG A 195 -12.52 26.28 1.36
C ARG A 195 -11.65 25.04 1.27
N LEU A 196 -11.41 24.54 0.06
CA LEU A 196 -10.52 23.40 -0.19
C LEU A 196 -9.11 23.63 0.37
N ARG A 197 -8.54 24.83 0.23
CA ARG A 197 -7.22 25.20 0.79
C ARG A 197 -7.10 25.11 2.32
N LEU A 198 -8.23 25.07 3.04
CA LEU A 198 -8.23 24.85 4.50
C LEU A 198 -8.05 23.37 4.87
N ILE A 199 -8.31 22.46 3.93
CA ILE A 199 -8.27 21.01 4.13
C ILE A 199 -7.00 20.44 3.51
N ARG A 200 -6.72 20.80 2.25
CA ARG A 200 -5.63 20.21 1.47
C ARG A 200 -4.87 21.29 0.72
N LYS A 201 -3.54 21.18 0.69
CA LYS A 201 -2.63 22.17 0.08
C LYS A 201 -1.70 21.48 -0.91
N PRO A 202 -1.22 22.19 -1.95
CA PRO A 202 -0.14 21.68 -2.78
C PRO A 202 1.11 21.37 -1.95
N TYR A 203 1.86 20.35 -2.35
CA TYR A 203 3.02 19.84 -1.62
C TYR A 203 4.14 19.42 -2.57
N ARG A 204 5.38 19.44 -2.07
CA ARG A 204 6.56 19.02 -2.82
C ARG A 204 6.64 17.50 -2.92
N GLY A 205 7.02 16.99 -4.09
CA GLY A 205 7.18 15.55 -4.33
C GLY A 205 5.90 14.87 -4.78
N ILE A 206 5.84 13.55 -4.60
CA ILE A 206 4.74 12.67 -5.03
C ILE A 206 3.87 12.27 -3.85
N SER A 207 4.50 11.80 -2.78
CA SER A 207 3.84 11.39 -1.54
C SER A 207 3.33 12.58 -0.74
N GLU A 208 2.08 12.55 -0.32
CA GLU A 208 1.47 13.65 0.41
C GLU A 208 1.97 13.70 1.86
N PRO A 209 2.44 14.86 2.37
CA PRO A 209 2.77 15.02 3.78
C PRO A 209 1.51 14.95 4.63
N MET A 210 1.58 14.20 5.72
CA MET A 210 0.48 14.10 6.69
C MET A 210 0.63 15.21 7.73
N ASP A 211 -0.13 16.30 7.57
CA ASP A 211 -0.04 17.47 8.45
C ASP A 211 -1.18 17.59 9.48
N ALA A 212 -2.27 16.84 9.31
CA ALA A 212 -3.48 16.95 10.13
C ALA A 212 -3.46 15.99 11.33
N SER A 213 -2.45 16.13 12.19
CA SER A 213 -2.23 15.18 13.31
C SER A 213 -3.40 15.06 14.30
N PHE A 214 -4.29 16.05 14.36
CA PHE A 214 -5.53 16.00 15.17
C PHE A 214 -6.58 15.03 14.61
N ALA A 215 -6.48 14.66 13.33
CA ALA A 215 -7.39 13.75 12.64
C ALA A 215 -6.82 12.32 12.52
N TRP A 216 -5.62 12.09 13.04
CA TRP A 216 -4.93 10.80 12.92
C TRP A 216 -5.61 9.70 13.75
N ILE A 217 -5.82 8.57 13.09
CA ILE A 217 -6.22 7.32 13.72
C ILE A 217 -4.97 6.46 13.84
N TRP A 218 -4.37 6.47 15.02
CA TRP A 218 -3.20 5.64 15.32
C TRP A 218 -3.58 4.16 15.39
N HIS A 219 -2.80 3.32 14.71
CA HIS A 219 -3.02 1.89 14.68
C HIS A 219 -1.77 1.04 14.52
N ARG A 220 -1.76 -0.14 15.15
CA ARG A 220 -0.87 -1.27 14.80
C ARG A 220 -1.67 -2.25 13.96
N ILE A 221 -1.17 -2.63 12.79
CA ILE A 221 -1.77 -3.67 11.93
C ILE A 221 -0.64 -4.53 11.33
N ALA A 222 -0.95 -5.78 10.97
CA ALA A 222 0.05 -6.72 10.44
C ALA A 222 0.75 -6.20 9.18
N PHE A 223 0.02 -5.49 8.31
CA PHE A 223 0.58 -4.85 7.11
C PHE A 223 1.75 -3.90 7.42
N SER A 224 1.65 -3.11 8.48
CA SER A 224 2.74 -2.22 8.90
C SER A 224 3.92 -3.01 9.45
N ASP A 225 3.65 -3.98 10.32
CA ASP A 225 4.67 -4.78 11.00
C ASP A 225 5.52 -5.60 10.01
N VAL A 226 4.91 -6.17 8.98
CA VAL A 226 5.65 -6.94 7.95
C VAL A 226 6.57 -6.06 7.12
N ASN A 227 6.16 -4.83 6.79
CA ASN A 227 7.02 -3.87 6.10
C ASN A 227 8.18 -3.41 7.01
N PHE A 228 7.90 -3.11 8.28
CA PHE A 228 8.91 -2.62 9.22
C PHE A 228 9.93 -3.70 9.61
N PHE A 229 9.50 -4.96 9.69
CA PHE A 229 10.41 -6.10 9.83
C PHE A 229 11.43 -6.10 8.69
N GLU A 230 10.98 -5.96 7.45
CA GLU A 230 11.85 -6.00 6.28
C GLU A 230 12.91 -4.87 6.34
N HIS A 231 12.52 -3.64 6.70
CA HIS A 231 13.48 -2.53 6.82
C HIS A 231 14.57 -2.80 7.86
N LEU A 232 14.20 -3.33 9.03
CA LEU A 232 15.13 -3.65 10.11
C LEU A 232 16.00 -4.86 9.79
N LEU A 233 15.45 -5.89 9.14
CA LEU A 233 16.23 -7.04 8.71
C LEU A 233 17.28 -6.61 7.66
N VAL A 234 16.88 -5.81 6.67
CA VAL A 234 17.82 -5.28 5.66
C VAL A 234 18.92 -4.44 6.32
N PHE A 235 18.57 -3.62 7.32
CA PHE A 235 19.58 -2.94 8.11
C PHE A 235 20.57 -3.96 8.73
N LEU A 236 20.10 -4.99 9.43
CA LEU A 236 21.02 -5.96 10.06
C LEU A 236 21.92 -6.73 9.08
N VAL A 237 21.43 -7.06 7.89
CA VAL A 237 22.17 -7.93 6.94
C VAL A 237 23.07 -7.16 5.98
N SER A 238 22.96 -5.83 5.89
CA SER A 238 23.72 -5.07 4.90
C SER A 238 25.20 -4.88 5.25
N ASP A 239 25.60 -5.07 6.52
CA ASP A 239 26.98 -4.92 6.99
C ASP A 239 27.23 -5.77 8.24
N THR A 240 28.32 -6.54 8.24
CA THR A 240 28.68 -7.43 9.36
C THR A 240 28.94 -6.70 10.67
N SER A 241 29.38 -5.43 10.64
CA SER A 241 29.56 -4.60 11.84
C SER A 241 28.26 -4.40 12.62
N ARG A 242 27.10 -4.54 11.96
CA ARG A 242 25.78 -4.33 12.56
C ARG A 242 25.34 -5.46 13.47
N ARG A 243 26.13 -6.53 13.59
CA ARG A 243 26.00 -7.55 14.64
C ARG A 243 25.95 -6.95 16.04
N GLN A 244 26.59 -5.80 16.26
CA GLN A 244 26.50 -5.07 17.54
C GLN A 244 25.06 -4.66 17.91
N HIS A 245 24.15 -4.54 16.94
CA HIS A 245 22.76 -4.17 17.16
C HIS A 245 21.84 -5.38 17.35
N TYR A 246 22.33 -6.62 17.17
CA TYR A 246 21.51 -7.83 17.28
C TYR A 246 20.79 -7.95 18.64
N PRO A 247 21.45 -7.72 19.80
CA PRO A 247 20.78 -7.81 21.10
C PRO A 247 19.58 -6.87 21.22
N ARG A 248 19.57 -5.79 20.44
CA ARG A 248 18.51 -4.78 20.49
C ARG A 248 17.43 -5.00 19.43
N ILE A 249 17.79 -5.38 18.21
CA ILE A 249 16.88 -5.42 17.07
C ILE A 249 16.26 -6.81 16.86
N VAL A 250 16.97 -7.90 17.18
CA VAL A 250 16.44 -9.27 17.03
C VAL A 250 15.12 -9.47 17.82
N PRO A 251 15.00 -9.01 19.08
CA PRO A 251 13.73 -9.09 19.80
C PRO A 251 12.60 -8.26 19.18
N ILE A 252 12.93 -7.15 18.51
CA ILE A 252 11.96 -6.33 17.76
C ILE A 252 11.43 -7.13 16.58
N LEU A 253 12.33 -7.73 15.79
CA LEU A 253 11.98 -8.58 14.65
C LEU A 253 11.09 -9.76 15.08
N GLU A 254 11.41 -10.44 16.18
CA GLU A 254 10.58 -11.53 16.71
C GLU A 254 9.19 -11.06 17.13
N ASN A 255 9.07 -9.86 17.71
CA ASN A 255 7.78 -9.30 18.10
C ASN A 255 6.90 -8.99 16.88
N LEU A 256 7.46 -8.31 15.87
CA LEU A 256 6.75 -8.01 14.63
C LEU A 256 6.33 -9.30 13.91
N LEU A 257 7.25 -10.26 13.81
CA LEU A 257 7.00 -11.54 13.15
C LEU A 257 5.93 -12.36 13.86
N ARG A 258 5.95 -12.42 15.19
CA ARG A 258 4.93 -13.10 15.99
C ARG A 258 3.56 -12.49 15.81
N TYR A 259 3.48 -11.15 15.77
CA TYR A 259 2.20 -10.49 15.55
C TYR A 259 1.60 -10.91 14.21
N CYS A 260 2.39 -10.92 13.13
CA CYS A 260 1.92 -11.36 11.82
C CYS A 260 1.60 -12.86 11.76
N VAL A 261 2.52 -13.73 12.16
CA VAL A 261 2.42 -15.20 11.97
C VAL A 261 1.47 -15.85 12.98
N CYS A 262 1.41 -15.36 14.22
CA CYS A 262 0.66 -16.01 15.28
C CYS A 262 -0.62 -15.25 15.65
N SER A 263 -0.56 -13.92 15.80
CA SER A 263 -1.70 -13.13 16.27
C SER A 263 -2.66 -12.75 15.15
N SER A 264 -2.15 -12.55 13.94
CA SER A 264 -2.91 -12.11 12.77
C SER A 264 -3.40 -13.22 11.86
N GLN A 265 -3.30 -14.48 12.27
CA GLN A 265 -3.73 -15.61 11.46
C GLN A 265 -5.24 -15.85 11.58
N GLU A 266 -5.90 -16.02 10.44
CA GLU A 266 -7.26 -16.55 10.32
C GLU A 266 -7.25 -17.80 9.43
N TRP A 267 -8.23 -18.69 9.59
CA TRP A 267 -8.41 -19.87 8.75
C TRP A 267 -9.41 -19.58 7.63
N LEU A 268 -8.99 -19.86 6.40
CA LEU A 268 -9.80 -19.75 5.19
C LEU A 268 -9.79 -21.07 4.41
N GLU A 269 -10.61 -21.10 3.37
CA GLU A 269 -10.73 -22.23 2.45
C GLU A 269 -10.77 -21.70 1.03
N THR A 270 -10.06 -22.35 0.10
CA THR A 270 -10.07 -21.92 -1.30
C THR A 270 -11.42 -22.19 -1.98
N PRO A 271 -11.87 -21.30 -2.89
CA PRO A 271 -13.23 -21.35 -3.43
C PRO A 271 -13.53 -22.55 -4.34
N ASN A 272 -12.52 -23.23 -4.90
CA ASN A 272 -12.73 -24.33 -5.85
C ASN A 272 -12.25 -25.68 -5.32
N LYS A 273 -10.99 -25.78 -4.86
CA LYS A 273 -10.46 -27.06 -4.37
C LYS A 273 -10.70 -27.27 -2.87
N HIS A 274 -11.28 -26.29 -2.18
CA HIS A 274 -11.58 -26.38 -0.76
C HIS A 274 -10.33 -26.67 0.11
N ILE A 275 -9.18 -26.10 -0.28
CA ILE A 275 -7.94 -26.25 0.46
C ILE A 275 -8.03 -25.35 1.69
N GLN A 276 -8.01 -25.93 2.89
CA GLN A 276 -7.90 -25.14 4.11
C GLN A 276 -6.48 -24.58 4.26
N HIS A 277 -6.40 -23.28 4.53
CA HIS A 277 -5.14 -22.60 4.70
C HIS A 277 -5.23 -21.44 5.70
N PRO A 278 -4.12 -21.10 6.38
CA PRO A 278 -4.02 -19.85 7.11
C PRO A 278 -4.01 -18.67 6.13
N ALA A 279 -4.46 -17.50 6.58
CA ALA A 279 -4.27 -16.23 5.89
C ALA A 279 -4.14 -15.11 6.94
N ILE A 280 -3.47 -14.02 6.59
CA ILE A 280 -3.12 -12.96 7.54
C ILE A 280 -4.11 -11.80 7.43
N THR A 281 -4.78 -11.47 8.53
CA THR A 281 -5.70 -10.34 8.65
C THR A 281 -5.01 -9.10 9.21
N CYS A 282 -5.33 -7.93 8.66
CA CYS A 282 -4.86 -6.66 9.23
C CYS A 282 -5.52 -6.32 10.57
N LEU A 283 -6.71 -6.88 10.86
CA LEU A 283 -7.51 -6.54 12.03
C LEU A 283 -7.88 -7.78 12.84
N PRO A 284 -6.89 -8.45 13.46
CA PRO A 284 -7.13 -9.68 14.20
C PRO A 284 -8.03 -9.49 15.40
N LYS A 285 -8.74 -10.56 15.74
CA LYS A 285 -9.58 -10.69 16.93
C LYS A 285 -9.18 -11.94 17.69
N ASP A 286 -9.34 -11.92 19.00
CA ASP A 286 -9.15 -13.10 19.84
C ASP A 286 -10.37 -14.05 19.74
N PRO A 287 -10.35 -15.24 20.38
CA PRO A 287 -11.47 -16.17 20.35
C PRO A 287 -12.78 -15.61 20.90
N GLU A 288 -12.72 -14.60 21.77
CA GLU A 288 -13.89 -13.89 22.31
C GLU A 288 -14.36 -12.73 21.40
N GLY A 289 -13.73 -12.56 20.22
CA GLY A 289 -14.05 -11.52 19.25
C GLY A 289 -13.51 -10.14 19.61
N ARG A 290 -12.65 -10.01 20.63
CA ARG A 290 -12.04 -8.74 21.03
C ARG A 290 -10.89 -8.40 20.08
N PRO A 291 -10.80 -7.15 19.62
CA PRO A 291 -9.67 -6.66 18.84
C PRO A 291 -8.29 -6.93 19.44
N LEU A 292 -7.39 -7.50 18.65
CA LEU A 292 -5.97 -7.66 18.99
C LEU A 292 -5.08 -6.58 18.40
N CYS A 293 -5.59 -5.73 17.51
CA CYS A 293 -4.86 -4.56 17.02
C CYS A 293 -4.96 -3.38 17.98
N ARG A 294 -3.90 -2.56 18.01
CA ARG A 294 -3.88 -1.32 18.78
C ARG A 294 -4.75 -0.28 18.09
N LEU A 295 -5.99 -0.10 18.51
CA LEU A 295 -6.85 1.01 18.13
C LEU A 295 -7.66 1.46 19.34
N SER A 296 -7.93 2.77 19.46
CA SER A 296 -8.83 3.24 20.51
C SER A 296 -10.25 2.74 20.28
N GLU A 297 -11.02 2.53 21.35
CA GLU A 297 -12.42 2.09 21.27
C GLU A 297 -13.27 2.99 20.37
N ALA A 298 -13.07 4.31 20.47
CA ALA A 298 -13.73 5.29 19.60
C ALA A 298 -13.36 5.10 18.12
N SER A 299 -12.11 4.74 17.81
CA SER A 299 -11.68 4.47 16.44
C SER A 299 -12.25 3.16 15.92
N TRP A 300 -12.36 2.16 16.79
CA TRP A 300 -13.03 0.89 16.48
C TRP A 300 -14.51 1.07 16.16
N GLN A 301 -15.22 1.87 16.96
CA GLN A 301 -16.62 2.20 16.69
C GLN A 301 -16.76 2.92 15.35
N LYS A 302 -15.91 3.93 15.08
CA LYS A 302 -15.89 4.61 13.78
C LYS A 302 -15.69 3.62 12.63
N LYS A 303 -14.71 2.72 12.71
CA LYS A 303 -14.48 1.72 11.66
C LYS A 303 -15.72 0.85 11.42
N ARG A 304 -16.37 0.35 12.47
CA ARG A 304 -17.61 -0.43 12.37
C ARG A 304 -18.72 0.35 11.66
N ASP A 305 -18.95 1.58 12.09
CA ASP A 305 -20.00 2.46 11.55
C ASP A 305 -19.82 2.76 10.05
N LEU A 306 -18.57 2.77 9.58
CA LEU A 306 -18.20 3.00 8.18
C LEU A 306 -18.14 1.69 7.36
N GLY A 307 -18.57 0.56 7.93
CA GLY A 307 -18.58 -0.74 7.25
C GLY A 307 -17.30 -1.58 7.38
N PHE A 308 -16.24 -1.06 8.03
CA PHE A 308 -14.95 -1.74 8.22
C PHE A 308 -14.84 -2.57 9.51
N GLY A 309 -15.97 -2.96 10.11
CA GLY A 309 -16.01 -3.73 11.36
C GLY A 309 -15.59 -5.20 11.24
N GLU A 310 -15.71 -5.74 10.03
CA GLU A 310 -15.30 -7.07 9.65
C GLU A 310 -14.35 -6.96 8.48
N TYR A 311 -13.18 -7.57 8.63
CA TYR A 311 -12.08 -7.49 7.69
C TYR A 311 -11.75 -8.88 7.19
N VAL A 312 -11.20 -8.95 5.99
CA VAL A 312 -10.83 -10.22 5.36
C VAL A 312 -9.33 -10.24 5.22
N PRO A 313 -8.68 -11.39 5.43
CA PRO A 313 -7.30 -11.55 5.06
C PRO A 313 -7.04 -11.13 3.60
N ASP A 314 -5.99 -10.36 3.41
CA ASP A 314 -5.55 -9.90 2.10
C ASP A 314 -4.31 -10.70 1.64
N THR A 315 -4.18 -10.87 0.32
CA THR A 315 -3.09 -11.61 -0.33
C THR A 315 -1.76 -10.90 -0.11
N ASP A 316 -1.81 -9.60 -0.19
CA ASP A 316 -0.86 -8.56 0.17
C ASP A 316 -0.07 -8.87 1.48
N THR A 317 -0.71 -8.74 2.64
CA THR A 317 -0.12 -8.94 3.96
C THR A 317 0.28 -10.40 4.15
N THR A 318 -0.50 -11.33 3.60
CA THR A 318 -0.22 -12.76 3.68
C THR A 318 1.08 -13.11 2.96
N PHE A 319 1.25 -12.76 1.69
CA PHE A 319 2.43 -13.11 0.91
C PHE A 319 3.68 -12.35 1.37
N LEU A 320 3.54 -11.10 1.80
CA LEU A 320 4.62 -10.40 2.50
C LEU A 320 5.05 -11.15 3.77
N THR A 321 4.10 -11.67 4.56
CA THR A 321 4.39 -12.44 5.77
C THR A 321 5.08 -13.77 5.45
N LEU A 322 4.72 -14.43 4.35
CA LEU A 322 5.41 -15.65 3.88
C LEU A 322 6.85 -15.37 3.45
N ALA A 323 7.09 -14.30 2.71
CA ALA A 323 8.44 -13.87 2.35
C ALA A 323 9.27 -13.56 3.61
N MET A 324 8.68 -12.82 4.55
CA MET A 324 9.27 -12.48 5.84
C MET A 324 9.63 -13.73 6.66
N ALA A 325 8.73 -14.71 6.77
CA ALA A 325 8.96 -15.95 7.50
C ALA A 325 10.16 -16.72 6.92
N ARG A 326 10.27 -16.81 5.58
CA ARG A 326 11.44 -17.43 4.94
C ARG A 326 12.73 -16.66 5.24
N LYS A 327 12.73 -15.34 5.03
CA LYS A 327 13.90 -14.49 5.28
C LYS A 327 14.38 -14.57 6.73
N TRP A 328 13.44 -14.68 7.69
CA TRP A 328 13.76 -14.90 9.09
C TRP A 328 14.45 -16.24 9.33
N LEU A 329 13.88 -17.34 8.81
CA LEU A 329 14.46 -18.68 8.94
C LEU A 329 15.88 -18.72 8.37
N ASP A 330 16.07 -18.16 7.17
CA ASP A 330 17.38 -18.11 6.50
C ASP A 330 18.39 -17.26 7.29
N PHE A 331 17.94 -16.12 7.84
CA PHE A 331 18.77 -15.25 8.65
C PHE A 331 19.22 -15.92 9.96
N VAL A 332 18.29 -16.55 10.68
CA VAL A 332 18.57 -17.29 11.92
C VAL A 332 19.55 -18.44 11.66
N GLN A 333 19.34 -19.18 10.57
CA GLN A 333 20.23 -20.28 10.19
C GLN A 333 21.63 -19.77 9.84
N ARG A 334 21.73 -18.72 9.02
CA ARG A 334 23.02 -18.17 8.55
C ARG A 334 23.84 -17.57 9.70
N GLU A 335 23.21 -16.80 10.58
CA GLU A 335 23.87 -16.13 11.69
C GLU A 335 23.94 -16.99 12.97
N GLN A 336 23.36 -18.20 12.95
CA GLN A 336 23.32 -19.15 14.08
C GLN A 336 22.72 -18.53 15.35
N LEU A 337 21.61 -17.80 15.20
CA LEU A 337 21.00 -17.07 16.31
C LEU A 337 20.26 -18.00 17.27
N THR A 338 20.39 -17.74 18.57
CA THR A 338 19.51 -18.33 19.59
C THR A 338 18.25 -17.47 19.68
N VAL A 339 17.15 -17.96 19.10
CA VAL A 339 15.85 -17.27 19.02
C VAL A 339 14.72 -18.17 19.52
N ASP A 340 13.50 -17.65 19.58
CA ASP A 340 12.33 -18.41 20.01
C ASP A 340 12.02 -19.58 19.05
N LYS A 341 12.13 -20.80 19.58
CA LYS A 341 11.88 -22.04 18.85
C LYS A 341 10.41 -22.22 18.44
N GLU A 342 9.46 -21.74 19.23
CA GLU A 342 8.03 -21.81 18.90
C GLU A 342 7.73 -20.92 17.69
N LEU A 343 8.34 -19.72 17.64
CA LEU A 343 8.19 -18.83 16.50
C LEU A 343 8.80 -19.42 15.23
N LEU A 344 9.97 -20.07 15.33
CA LEU A 344 10.56 -20.80 14.19
C LEU A 344 9.64 -21.94 13.71
N ALA A 345 9.04 -22.70 14.63
CA ALA A 345 8.10 -23.76 14.29
C ALA A 345 6.83 -23.21 13.61
N ALA A 346 6.30 -22.08 14.09
CA ALA A 346 5.16 -21.40 13.49
C ALA A 346 5.47 -20.92 12.06
N CYS A 347 6.65 -20.33 11.83
CA CYS A 347 7.10 -19.93 10.49
C CYS A 347 7.19 -21.12 9.53
N ASN A 348 7.80 -22.22 9.96
CA ASN A 348 7.89 -23.43 9.13
C ASN A 348 6.50 -24.01 8.82
N SER A 349 5.61 -24.03 9.82
CA SER A 349 4.24 -24.53 9.65
C SER A 349 3.45 -23.67 8.66
N LEU A 350 3.59 -22.35 8.74
CA LEU A 350 2.95 -21.42 7.81
C LEU A 350 3.44 -21.64 6.36
N LEU A 351 4.73 -21.89 6.15
CA LEU A 351 5.30 -22.10 4.81
C LEU A 351 5.01 -23.49 4.22
N ALA A 352 4.59 -24.46 5.04
CA ALA A 352 4.36 -25.84 4.62
C ALA A 352 3.12 -26.03 3.73
N TYR A 353 2.23 -25.04 3.67
CA TYR A 353 1.05 -25.09 2.80
C TYR A 353 1.42 -24.95 1.32
N PRO A 354 0.61 -25.52 0.39
CA PRO A 354 0.86 -25.44 -1.05
C PRO A 354 0.45 -24.07 -1.59
N TRP A 355 1.17 -23.02 -1.20
CA TRP A 355 0.77 -21.63 -1.43
C TRP A 355 0.60 -21.25 -2.90
N VAL A 356 1.38 -21.82 -3.81
CA VAL A 356 1.21 -21.57 -5.25
C VAL A 356 -0.10 -22.19 -5.75
N GLU A 357 -0.47 -23.38 -5.28
CA GLU A 357 -1.76 -23.98 -5.63
C GLU A 357 -2.92 -23.18 -5.06
N ILE A 358 -2.81 -22.74 -3.79
CA ILE A 358 -3.83 -21.92 -3.11
C ILE A 358 -4.09 -20.64 -3.91
N ILE A 359 -3.04 -19.87 -4.22
CA ILE A 359 -3.21 -18.56 -4.87
C ILE A 359 -3.54 -18.67 -6.35
N SER A 360 -3.21 -19.80 -7.00
CA SER A 360 -3.59 -20.05 -8.39
C SER A 360 -5.10 -20.09 -8.63
N GLU A 361 -5.90 -20.36 -7.59
CA GLU A 361 -7.36 -20.33 -7.67
C GLU A 361 -7.94 -18.93 -7.90
N TYR A 362 -7.14 -17.89 -7.63
CA TYR A 362 -7.55 -16.50 -7.68
C TYR A 362 -7.02 -15.76 -8.92
N GLN A 363 -6.25 -16.43 -9.79
CA GLN A 363 -5.60 -15.78 -10.93
C GLN A 363 -6.59 -15.44 -12.05
N VAL A 364 -6.64 -14.18 -12.47
CA VAL A 364 -7.41 -13.74 -13.63
C VAL A 364 -6.85 -14.36 -14.91
N GLY A 365 -7.71 -15.03 -15.67
CA GLY A 365 -7.29 -15.80 -16.85
C GLY A 365 -6.57 -17.12 -16.51
N GLY A 366 -6.60 -17.53 -15.24
CA GLY A 366 -6.18 -18.84 -14.80
C GLY A 366 -7.25 -19.91 -15.07
N LYS A 367 -7.13 -21.02 -14.34
CA LYS A 367 -8.04 -22.17 -14.48
C LYS A 367 -9.46 -21.92 -13.93
N TYR A 368 -9.59 -20.99 -12.98
CA TYR A 368 -10.82 -20.76 -12.22
C TYR A 368 -11.30 -19.31 -12.37
N ASN A 369 -12.60 -19.10 -12.19
CA ASN A 369 -13.27 -17.80 -12.28
C ASN A 369 -14.08 -17.46 -11.02
N SER A 370 -13.80 -18.11 -9.89
CA SER A 370 -14.66 -18.09 -8.69
C SER A 370 -14.53 -16.85 -7.81
N ASN A 371 -13.51 -16.01 -7.99
CA ASN A 371 -13.32 -14.77 -7.23
C ASN A 371 -12.74 -13.63 -8.11
N PRO A 372 -13.48 -13.16 -9.13
CA PRO A 372 -12.98 -12.14 -10.04
C PRO A 372 -12.89 -10.76 -9.36
N PRO A 373 -12.12 -9.81 -9.93
CA PRO A 373 -12.21 -8.41 -9.53
C PRO A 373 -13.63 -7.88 -9.77
N THR A 374 -14.28 -7.38 -8.72
CA THR A 374 -15.61 -6.78 -8.78
C THR A 374 -15.55 -5.28 -9.07
N ILE A 375 -14.41 -4.63 -8.78
CA ILE A 375 -14.16 -3.23 -9.09
C ILE A 375 -12.93 -3.14 -10.01
N GLN A 376 -12.98 -2.21 -10.94
CA GLN A 376 -12.05 -2.06 -12.07
C GLN A 376 -11.56 -0.62 -12.22
N ILE A 377 -11.36 0.11 -11.11
CA ILE A 377 -10.89 1.50 -11.14
C ILE A 377 -9.39 1.62 -11.42
N THR A 378 -8.63 0.53 -11.30
CA THR A 378 -7.18 0.52 -11.52
C THR A 378 -6.78 0.45 -13.00
N ARG A 379 -7.44 1.24 -13.84
CA ARG A 379 -7.11 1.39 -15.27
C ARG A 379 -5.93 2.35 -15.45
N PRO A 380 -5.13 2.23 -16.53
CA PRO A 380 -5.29 1.36 -17.69
C PRO A 380 -4.70 -0.06 -17.56
N LEU A 381 -4.49 -0.59 -16.35
CA LEU A 381 -3.93 -1.94 -16.21
C LEU A 381 -4.75 -3.00 -16.96
N ASP A 382 -4.02 -3.89 -17.62
CA ASP A 382 -4.52 -5.17 -18.08
C ASP A 382 -4.40 -6.17 -16.93
N TYR A 383 -5.52 -6.77 -16.55
CA TYR A 383 -5.64 -7.64 -15.38
C TYR A 383 -5.25 -9.10 -15.64
N MET A 384 -5.06 -9.49 -16.90
CA MET A 384 -4.70 -10.87 -17.24
C MET A 384 -3.45 -11.30 -16.49
N GLY A 385 -3.50 -12.45 -15.80
CA GLY A 385 -2.40 -13.01 -15.01
C GLY A 385 -2.28 -12.48 -13.58
N ALA A 386 -2.98 -11.40 -13.23
CA ALA A 386 -2.98 -10.84 -11.87
C ALA A 386 -3.89 -11.64 -10.91
N VAL A 387 -3.68 -11.40 -9.63
CA VAL A 387 -4.48 -11.90 -8.52
C VAL A 387 -5.14 -10.70 -7.82
N PRO A 388 -6.45 -10.76 -7.52
CA PRO A 388 -7.13 -9.73 -6.72
C PRO A 388 -6.60 -9.68 -5.27
N ILE A 389 -6.77 -8.54 -4.60
CA ILE A 389 -6.17 -8.30 -3.28
C ILE A 389 -6.75 -9.15 -2.15
N TRP A 390 -8.02 -9.57 -2.22
CA TRP A 390 -8.65 -10.27 -1.11
C TRP A 390 -8.83 -11.76 -1.38
N PHE A 391 -8.59 -12.56 -0.34
CA PHE A 391 -9.04 -13.96 -0.33
C PHE A 391 -10.57 -14.04 -0.28
N ASP A 392 -11.12 -15.19 -0.70
CA ASP A 392 -12.56 -15.40 -0.61
C ASP A 392 -12.97 -15.66 0.84
N LYS A 393 -13.95 -14.89 1.31
CA LYS A 393 -14.54 -15.04 2.65
C LYS A 393 -15.94 -14.48 2.67
N THR A 394 -16.89 -15.34 3.01
CA THR A 394 -18.31 -14.97 3.13
C THR A 394 -18.67 -14.60 4.57
N PHE A 395 -19.38 -13.49 4.76
CA PHE A 395 -19.99 -13.15 6.05
C PHE A 395 -21.48 -13.48 6.03
N ARG A 396 -21.92 -14.30 6.99
CA ARG A 396 -23.33 -14.66 7.18
C ARG A 396 -23.85 -13.97 8.45
N ASN A 397 -25.06 -13.46 8.38
CA ASN A 397 -25.79 -12.99 9.57
C ASN A 397 -26.49 -14.15 10.30
N ASP A 398 -27.17 -13.82 11.40
CA ASP A 398 -27.91 -14.77 12.24
C ASP A 398 -29.04 -15.50 11.48
N ASP A 399 -29.56 -14.93 10.38
CA ASP A 399 -30.60 -15.55 9.53
C ASP A 399 -30.03 -16.35 8.35
N GLY A 400 -28.70 -16.46 8.24
CA GLY A 400 -27.98 -17.24 7.24
C GLY A 400 -27.74 -16.55 5.91
N ARG A 401 -28.28 -15.33 5.69
CA ARG A 401 -28.01 -14.51 4.51
C ARG A 401 -26.57 -14.05 4.47
N ILE A 402 -26.03 -14.05 3.27
CA ILE A 402 -24.73 -13.46 2.98
C ILE A 402 -24.92 -11.95 3.00
N ILE A 403 -24.31 -11.29 3.98
CA ILE A 403 -24.44 -9.84 4.18
C ILE A 403 -23.31 -9.05 3.51
N ARG A 404 -22.18 -9.71 3.23
CA ARG A 404 -20.99 -9.06 2.68
C ARG A 404 -20.28 -10.00 1.72
N GLU A 405 -20.33 -9.64 0.45
CA GLU A 405 -19.44 -10.14 -0.59
C GLU A 405 -18.28 -9.12 -0.70
N MET A 406 -17.47 -9.02 0.35
CA MET A 406 -16.24 -8.21 0.43
C MET A 406 -16.36 -6.68 0.25
N LEU A 407 -15.29 -5.94 0.58
CA LEU A 407 -15.13 -4.49 0.35
C LEU A 407 -14.91 -4.14 -1.14
N GLY A 408 -15.42 -4.98 -2.05
CA GLY A 408 -15.06 -5.02 -3.47
C GLY A 408 -13.67 -5.60 -3.70
N ASN A 409 -13.56 -6.53 -4.65
CA ASN A 409 -12.31 -7.21 -4.98
C ASN A 409 -11.63 -6.56 -6.19
N GLU A 410 -10.33 -6.31 -6.08
CA GLU A 410 -9.61 -5.37 -6.95
C GLU A 410 -8.19 -5.81 -7.24
N ILE A 411 -7.63 -5.32 -8.35
CA ILE A 411 -6.25 -5.55 -8.71
C ILE A 411 -5.42 -4.30 -8.44
N CYS A 412 -4.29 -4.50 -7.76
CA CYS A 412 -3.25 -3.52 -7.60
C CYS A 412 -1.91 -4.21 -7.91
N PRO A 413 -1.02 -3.55 -8.68
CA PRO A 413 0.19 -4.22 -9.13
C PRO A 413 1.21 -4.40 -7.98
N GLY A 414 1.14 -3.58 -6.93
CA GLY A 414 2.00 -3.69 -5.74
C GLY A 414 1.91 -5.05 -5.06
N HIS A 415 0.72 -5.47 -4.63
CA HIS A 415 0.56 -6.75 -3.92
C HIS A 415 0.84 -7.97 -4.80
N ASN A 416 0.63 -7.86 -6.11
CA ASN A 416 0.98 -8.92 -7.06
C ASN A 416 2.51 -9.11 -7.13
N MET A 417 3.29 -8.04 -6.96
CA MET A 417 4.74 -8.12 -6.87
C MET A 417 5.19 -8.81 -5.59
N ASP A 418 4.47 -8.61 -4.48
CA ASP A 418 4.72 -9.33 -3.23
C ASP A 418 4.42 -10.83 -3.35
N ILE A 419 3.36 -11.21 -4.08
CA ILE A 419 3.08 -12.62 -4.42
C ILE A 419 4.26 -13.21 -5.19
N LEU A 420 4.73 -12.52 -6.24
CA LEU A 420 5.87 -12.98 -7.04
C LEU A 420 7.13 -13.12 -6.18
N ASP A 421 7.51 -12.10 -5.40
CA ASP A 421 8.69 -12.11 -4.54
C ASP A 421 8.63 -13.27 -3.52
N ALA A 422 7.51 -13.42 -2.83
CA ALA A 422 7.32 -14.47 -1.82
C ALA A 422 7.44 -15.89 -2.42
N ILE A 423 6.91 -16.10 -3.63
CA ILE A 423 7.04 -17.39 -4.32
C ILE A 423 8.49 -17.64 -4.75
N LEU A 424 9.19 -16.64 -5.29
CA LEU A 424 10.59 -16.81 -5.71
C LEU A 424 11.53 -17.07 -4.52
N VAL A 425 11.29 -16.41 -3.39
CA VAL A 425 12.01 -16.65 -2.13
C VAL A 425 11.77 -18.09 -1.63
N ASN A 426 10.57 -18.66 -1.82
CA ASN A 426 10.22 -20.02 -1.40
C ASN A 426 10.24 -21.06 -2.55
N ARG A 427 10.81 -20.73 -3.72
CA ARG A 427 10.63 -21.48 -4.98
C ARG A 427 10.90 -22.98 -4.89
N LYS A 428 11.90 -23.39 -4.10
CA LYS A 428 12.28 -24.80 -3.94
C LYS A 428 11.27 -25.58 -3.12
N GLN A 429 10.76 -24.98 -2.03
CA GLN A 429 9.77 -25.64 -1.18
C GLN A 429 8.41 -25.74 -1.86
N TRP A 430 8.05 -24.76 -2.68
CA TRP A 430 6.76 -24.72 -3.37
C TRP A 430 6.80 -25.25 -4.81
N LEU A 431 7.93 -25.83 -5.24
CA LEU A 431 8.11 -26.34 -6.61
C LEU A 431 7.64 -25.32 -7.67
N ALA A 432 8.00 -24.05 -7.45
CA ALA A 432 7.41 -22.92 -8.17
C ALA A 432 7.79 -22.89 -9.66
N LEU A 433 8.88 -23.57 -10.03
CA LEU A 433 9.43 -23.61 -11.38
C LEU A 433 9.04 -24.89 -12.14
N GLU A 434 7.98 -25.58 -11.70
CA GLU A 434 7.54 -26.86 -12.25
C GLU A 434 6.04 -26.84 -12.62
N GLY A 435 5.69 -27.52 -13.71
CA GLY A 435 4.30 -27.80 -14.09
C GLY A 435 3.35 -26.59 -14.07
N GLU A 436 2.19 -26.76 -13.44
CA GLU A 436 1.16 -25.72 -13.34
C GLU A 436 1.59 -24.52 -12.47
N ASN A 437 2.50 -24.73 -11.52
CA ASN A 437 3.04 -23.66 -10.69
C ASN A 437 3.87 -22.68 -11.53
N LEU A 438 4.71 -23.21 -12.44
CA LEU A 438 5.45 -22.39 -13.40
C LEU A 438 4.50 -21.62 -14.33
N ALA A 439 3.45 -22.28 -14.83
CA ALA A 439 2.48 -21.63 -15.70
C ALA A 439 1.75 -20.46 -15.00
N PHE A 440 1.42 -20.62 -13.71
CA PHE A 440 0.91 -19.52 -12.88
C PHE A 440 1.92 -18.38 -12.77
N LEU A 441 3.18 -18.68 -12.44
CA LEU A 441 4.24 -17.67 -12.28
C LEU A 441 4.48 -16.89 -13.56
N GLN A 442 4.54 -17.57 -14.71
CA GLN A 442 4.78 -16.92 -16.00
C GLN A 442 3.63 -15.96 -16.38
N ARG A 443 2.37 -16.33 -16.12
CA ARG A 443 1.24 -15.41 -16.31
C ARG A 443 1.29 -14.20 -15.37
N LEU A 444 1.73 -14.39 -14.13
CA LEU A 444 1.90 -13.29 -13.16
C LEU A 444 3.07 -12.37 -13.58
N LEU A 445 4.17 -12.94 -14.07
CA LEU A 445 5.28 -12.17 -14.63
C LEU A 445 4.84 -11.37 -15.86
N ASP A 446 4.05 -11.98 -16.73
CA ASP A 446 3.48 -11.35 -17.91
C ASP A 446 2.58 -10.15 -17.57
N PHE A 447 1.81 -10.23 -16.48
CA PHE A 447 1.04 -9.10 -15.95
C PHE A 447 1.94 -7.91 -15.61
N HIS A 448 3.00 -8.15 -14.83
CA HIS A 448 3.94 -7.11 -14.45
C HIS A 448 4.65 -6.52 -15.68
N HIS A 449 5.12 -7.39 -16.57
CA HIS A 449 5.80 -6.96 -17.79
C HIS A 449 4.92 -6.06 -18.65
N ARG A 450 3.64 -6.42 -18.88
CA ARG A 450 2.69 -5.56 -19.60
C ARG A 450 2.53 -4.20 -18.93
N ALA A 451 2.40 -4.15 -17.60
CA ALA A 451 2.26 -2.90 -16.87
C ALA A 451 3.47 -1.97 -17.02
N PHE A 452 4.69 -2.52 -17.03
CA PHE A 452 5.92 -1.76 -17.25
C PHE A 452 6.13 -1.37 -18.72
N ALA A 453 6.06 -2.34 -19.63
CA ALA A 453 6.32 -2.16 -21.05
C ALA A 453 5.37 -1.17 -21.72
N SER A 454 4.10 -1.12 -21.29
CA SER A 454 3.14 -0.14 -21.81
C SER A 454 3.27 1.25 -21.17
N GLY A 455 4.06 1.39 -20.10
CA GLY A 455 4.12 2.59 -19.27
C GLY A 455 2.94 2.76 -18.31
N ASN A 456 2.00 1.81 -18.25
CA ASN A 456 0.76 1.95 -17.46
C ASN A 456 1.04 2.09 -15.96
N PHE A 457 2.14 1.51 -15.48
CA PHE A 457 2.56 1.61 -14.08
C PHE A 457 2.79 3.05 -13.59
N ARG A 458 3.02 4.01 -14.51
CA ARG A 458 3.26 5.43 -14.19
C ARG A 458 1.99 6.17 -13.80
N HIS A 459 0.83 5.68 -14.23
CA HIS A 459 -0.44 6.34 -13.93
C HIS A 459 -0.84 6.08 -12.49
N GLU A 460 -1.10 7.12 -11.70
CA GLU A 460 -1.65 6.97 -10.36
C GLU A 460 -2.97 6.19 -10.35
N THR A 461 -3.76 6.30 -11.43
CA THR A 461 -5.01 5.56 -11.58
C THR A 461 -4.80 4.05 -11.54
N ALA A 462 -3.65 3.53 -11.97
CA ALA A 462 -3.29 2.12 -11.93
C ALA A 462 -3.11 1.59 -10.49
N HIS A 463 -3.00 2.47 -9.50
CA HIS A 463 -2.72 2.08 -8.12
C HIS A 463 -3.87 2.47 -7.20
N LYS A 464 -4.36 1.49 -6.45
CA LYS A 464 -5.40 1.69 -5.44
C LYS A 464 -4.82 1.88 -4.04
N TYR A 465 -3.83 1.03 -3.70
CA TYR A 465 -3.24 0.89 -2.37
C TYR A 465 -1.86 1.55 -2.23
N TYR A 466 -1.18 1.70 -3.36
CA TYR A 466 0.24 2.02 -3.43
C TYR A 466 0.47 3.26 -4.28
N LEU A 467 1.70 3.76 -4.23
CA LEU A 467 2.20 4.79 -5.13
C LEU A 467 2.98 4.12 -6.28
N PRO A 468 3.04 4.73 -7.48
CA PRO A 468 3.86 4.21 -8.58
C PRO A 468 5.30 3.88 -8.19
N GLU A 469 5.93 4.76 -7.40
CA GLU A 469 7.29 4.61 -6.88
C GLU A 469 7.43 3.47 -5.87
N THR A 470 6.39 3.18 -5.09
CA THR A 470 6.36 2.00 -4.20
C THR A 470 6.36 0.72 -5.02
N TYR A 471 5.61 0.68 -6.13
CA TYR A 471 5.60 -0.47 -7.04
C TYR A 471 6.97 -0.69 -7.71
N VAL A 472 7.67 0.38 -8.09
CA VAL A 472 9.04 0.31 -8.62
C VAL A 472 10.05 -0.15 -7.55
N TYR A 473 9.90 0.31 -6.32
CA TYR A 473 10.67 -0.20 -5.18
C TYR A 473 10.41 -1.70 -4.93
N TYR A 474 9.16 -2.16 -5.03
CA TYR A 474 8.81 -3.58 -4.91
C TYR A 474 9.42 -4.43 -6.03
N LEU A 475 9.45 -3.92 -7.27
CA LEU A 475 10.20 -4.56 -8.35
C LEU A 475 11.69 -4.68 -7.98
N GLY A 476 12.30 -3.64 -7.42
CA GLY A 476 13.69 -3.71 -6.95
C GLY A 476 13.90 -4.80 -5.90
N ARG A 477 12.98 -4.90 -4.92
CA ARG A 477 12.98 -5.99 -3.92
C ARG A 477 12.93 -7.38 -4.57
N MET A 478 11.97 -7.58 -5.48
CA MET A 478 11.81 -8.84 -6.23
C MET A 478 13.05 -9.12 -7.09
N TYR A 479 13.63 -8.11 -7.72
CA TYR A 479 14.84 -8.24 -8.53
C TYR A 479 16.05 -8.70 -7.70
N GLN A 480 16.14 -8.25 -6.44
CA GLN A 480 17.15 -8.77 -5.52
C GLN A 480 16.99 -10.27 -5.26
N THR A 481 15.75 -10.75 -5.08
CA THR A 481 15.43 -12.18 -4.98
C THR A 481 15.77 -12.91 -6.28
N TYR A 482 15.37 -12.37 -7.43
CA TYR A 482 15.71 -12.90 -8.76
C TYR A 482 17.22 -13.07 -8.95
N GLY A 483 18.02 -12.13 -8.45
CA GLY A 483 19.49 -12.20 -8.44
C GLY A 483 20.06 -13.44 -7.72
N THR A 484 19.29 -14.07 -6.83
CA THR A 484 19.70 -15.30 -6.10
C THR A 484 19.36 -16.60 -6.84
N LEU A 485 18.67 -16.53 -7.98
CA LEU A 485 18.36 -17.71 -8.80
C LEU A 485 19.60 -18.15 -9.59
N THR A 486 19.67 -19.46 -9.86
CA THR A 486 20.66 -20.01 -10.79
C THR A 486 20.32 -19.59 -12.22
N ASP A 487 21.29 -19.60 -13.14
CA ASP A 487 21.03 -19.27 -14.55
C ASP A 487 20.00 -20.21 -15.18
N VAL A 488 19.94 -21.46 -14.72
CA VAL A 488 18.93 -22.44 -15.15
C VAL A 488 17.54 -22.02 -14.66
N ASP A 489 17.39 -21.73 -13.36
CA ASP A 489 16.13 -21.26 -12.77
C ASP A 489 15.62 -19.99 -13.48
N LYS A 490 16.54 -19.06 -13.79
CA LYS A 490 16.22 -17.82 -14.51
C LYS A 490 15.65 -18.09 -15.90
N ARG A 491 16.29 -18.98 -16.68
CA ARG A 491 15.81 -19.35 -18.03
C ARG A 491 14.48 -20.11 -18.01
N ILE A 492 14.21 -20.88 -16.97
CA ILE A 492 12.92 -21.57 -16.80
C ILE A 492 11.81 -20.56 -16.49
N LEU A 493 12.06 -19.67 -15.53
CA LEU A 493 11.11 -18.65 -15.11
C LEU A 493 10.81 -17.65 -16.23
N ASP A 494 11.86 -17.08 -16.81
CA ASP A 494 11.81 -15.93 -17.70
C ASP A 494 12.66 -16.17 -18.96
N PRO A 495 12.21 -17.05 -19.86
CA PRO A 495 12.95 -17.38 -21.08
C PRO A 495 13.09 -16.18 -22.04
N GLU A 496 12.23 -15.17 -21.91
CA GLU A 496 12.18 -13.99 -22.79
C GLU A 496 12.93 -12.78 -22.22
N GLY A 497 13.41 -12.84 -20.97
CA GLY A 497 14.16 -11.75 -20.34
C GLY A 497 13.31 -10.56 -19.87
N LYS A 498 12.02 -10.76 -19.62
CA LYS A 498 11.05 -9.74 -19.18
C LYS A 498 11.48 -9.02 -17.89
N ILE A 499 12.14 -9.71 -16.97
CA ILE A 499 12.58 -9.13 -15.70
C ILE A 499 13.68 -8.08 -15.94
N GLU A 500 14.60 -8.32 -16.87
CA GLU A 500 15.63 -7.33 -17.23
C GLU A 500 15.02 -6.14 -17.97
N ASP A 501 14.02 -6.37 -18.84
CA ASP A 501 13.28 -5.29 -19.50
C ASP A 501 12.56 -4.40 -18.47
N MET A 502 11.82 -5.00 -17.53
CA MET A 502 11.18 -4.27 -16.43
C MET A 502 12.20 -3.49 -15.59
N ARG A 503 13.34 -4.11 -15.27
CA ARG A 503 14.42 -3.47 -14.51
C ARG A 503 14.92 -2.21 -15.23
N TRP A 504 15.20 -2.30 -16.53
CA TRP A 504 15.67 -1.15 -17.31
C TRP A 504 14.64 -0.01 -17.33
N ILE A 505 13.36 -0.33 -17.59
CA ILE A 505 12.27 0.66 -17.59
C ILE A 505 12.16 1.36 -16.23
N ALA A 506 12.22 0.59 -15.14
CA ALA A 506 12.14 1.09 -13.78
C ALA A 506 13.34 1.97 -13.41
N GLN A 507 14.55 1.60 -13.82
CA GLN A 507 15.75 2.43 -13.64
C GLN A 507 15.62 3.78 -14.36
N GLN A 508 15.15 3.79 -15.61
CA GLN A 508 14.94 5.05 -16.35
C GLN A 508 13.85 5.90 -15.68
N TYR A 509 12.76 5.29 -15.20
CA TYR A 509 11.74 6.02 -14.42
C TYR A 509 12.33 6.68 -13.17
N CYS A 510 13.11 5.94 -12.38
CA CYS A 510 13.75 6.49 -11.19
C CYS A 510 14.71 7.64 -11.52
N LYS A 511 15.50 7.51 -12.60
CA LYS A 511 16.46 8.51 -13.02
C LYS A 511 15.77 9.76 -13.56
N ASP A 512 14.94 9.61 -14.59
CA ASP A 512 14.47 10.72 -15.41
C ASP A 512 13.21 11.38 -14.84
N GLU A 513 12.37 10.60 -14.14
CA GLU A 513 11.06 11.06 -13.68
C GLU A 513 10.93 11.17 -12.16
N LEU A 514 11.64 10.36 -11.37
CA LEU A 514 11.70 10.56 -9.91
C LEU A 514 12.78 11.59 -9.57
N ILE A 515 14.05 11.20 -9.69
CA ILE A 515 15.21 12.01 -9.26
C ILE A 515 15.42 13.23 -10.16
N GLY A 516 15.05 13.14 -11.45
CA GLY A 516 15.06 14.28 -12.37
C GLY A 516 14.16 15.45 -11.97
N TYR A 517 13.33 15.29 -10.94
CA TYR A 517 12.42 16.29 -10.42
C TYR A 517 12.49 16.38 -8.89
N SER A 518 11.87 17.43 -8.32
CA SER A 518 11.84 17.64 -6.88
C SER A 518 11.13 16.48 -6.17
N LEU A 519 11.79 15.98 -5.13
CA LEU A 519 11.31 14.92 -4.24
C LEU A 519 11.18 15.44 -2.81
N ASN A 520 10.34 14.80 -2.00
CA ASN A 520 10.41 14.87 -0.54
C ASN A 520 11.27 13.70 0.01
N ALA A 521 11.43 13.64 1.34
CA ALA A 521 12.28 12.63 1.96
C ALA A 521 11.81 11.18 1.71
N PHE A 522 10.50 10.94 1.75
CA PHE A 522 9.97 9.60 1.54
C PHE A 522 10.14 9.15 0.08
N ASP A 523 9.79 10.02 -0.89
CA ASP A 523 9.97 9.70 -2.31
C ASP A 523 11.46 9.44 -2.64
N ALA A 524 12.36 10.24 -2.07
CA ALA A 524 13.80 10.08 -2.25
C ALA A 524 14.31 8.75 -1.65
N ALA A 525 13.77 8.33 -0.50
CA ALA A 525 14.11 7.05 0.11
C ALA A 525 13.68 5.87 -0.78
N LEU A 526 12.49 5.94 -1.38
CA LEU A 526 12.01 4.95 -2.33
C LEU A 526 12.84 4.93 -3.61
N ALA A 527 13.13 6.09 -4.21
CA ALA A 527 13.91 6.19 -5.44
C ALA A 527 15.34 5.66 -5.26
N VAL A 528 16.02 6.05 -4.17
CA VAL A 528 17.37 5.55 -3.84
C VAL A 528 17.33 4.04 -3.60
N SER A 529 16.36 3.56 -2.82
CA SER A 529 16.22 2.11 -2.56
C SER A 529 15.98 1.35 -3.86
N ALA A 530 15.09 1.83 -4.72
CA ALA A 530 14.79 1.21 -5.99
C ALA A 530 16.03 1.14 -6.89
N LEU A 531 16.74 2.24 -7.10
CA LEU A 531 17.96 2.26 -7.94
C LEU A 531 19.02 1.28 -7.44
N VAL A 532 19.25 1.24 -6.13
CA VAL A 532 20.23 0.32 -5.52
C VAL A 532 19.78 -1.13 -5.68
N LEU A 533 18.53 -1.44 -5.39
CA LEU A 533 17.99 -2.79 -5.46
C LEU A 533 17.93 -3.30 -6.91
N LEU A 534 17.62 -2.42 -7.86
CA LEU A 534 17.66 -2.67 -9.30
C LEU A 534 19.09 -2.69 -9.86
N ALA A 535 20.13 -2.54 -9.03
CA ALA A 535 21.53 -2.48 -9.46
C ALA A 535 21.73 -1.49 -10.62
N TYR A 536 21.37 -0.22 -10.41
CA TYR A 536 21.54 0.87 -11.38
C TYR A 536 23.02 1.12 -11.70
N GLU A 537 23.32 1.17 -12.98
CA GLU A 537 24.62 1.56 -13.52
C GLU A 537 24.44 2.73 -14.49
N PRO A 538 25.37 3.71 -14.51
CA PRO A 538 26.60 3.83 -13.70
C PRO A 538 26.36 4.32 -12.26
N LYS A 539 27.03 3.73 -11.25
CA LYS A 539 26.82 4.08 -9.82
C LYS A 539 27.19 5.52 -9.42
N HIS A 540 28.17 6.11 -10.11
CA HIS A 540 28.81 7.37 -9.74
C HIS A 540 28.50 8.54 -10.69
N ASP A 541 27.37 8.48 -11.41
CA ASP A 541 26.91 9.57 -12.28
C ASP A 541 26.12 10.67 -11.54
N GLY A 542 26.11 10.64 -10.21
CA GLY A 542 25.41 11.60 -9.37
C GLY A 542 23.92 11.32 -9.15
N VAL A 543 23.31 10.35 -9.83
CA VAL A 543 21.86 10.08 -9.69
C VAL A 543 21.50 9.62 -8.27
N ILE A 544 22.20 8.61 -7.75
CA ILE A 544 21.99 8.13 -6.37
C ILE A 544 22.35 9.23 -5.36
N ALA A 545 23.43 9.97 -5.61
CA ALA A 545 23.89 11.07 -4.76
C ALA A 545 22.84 12.20 -4.63
N ALA A 546 22.15 12.53 -5.73
CA ALA A 546 21.07 13.52 -5.73
C ALA A 546 19.93 13.12 -4.80
N GLY A 547 19.47 11.86 -4.86
CA GLY A 547 18.45 11.34 -3.95
C GLY A 547 18.89 11.37 -2.49
N LEU A 548 20.13 10.93 -2.22
CA LEU A 548 20.69 10.96 -0.86
C LEU A 548 20.83 12.39 -0.30
N LYS A 549 21.15 13.37 -1.15
CA LYS A 549 21.20 14.79 -0.75
C LYS A 549 19.83 15.31 -0.32
N VAL A 550 18.75 14.90 -0.99
CA VAL A 550 17.38 15.24 -0.55
C VAL A 550 17.12 14.70 0.86
N LEU A 551 17.53 13.46 1.14
CA LEU A 551 17.40 12.86 2.48
C LEU A 551 18.19 13.61 3.54
N SER A 552 19.41 14.02 3.21
CA SER A 552 20.27 14.80 4.10
C SER A 552 19.69 16.20 4.39
N GLN A 553 19.20 16.89 3.37
CA GLN A 553 18.61 18.23 3.50
C GLN A 553 17.28 18.23 4.24
N ALA A 554 16.49 17.15 4.13
CA ALA A 554 15.23 17.02 4.83
C ALA A 554 15.39 16.63 6.30
N ALA A 555 16.59 16.20 6.74
CA ALA A 555 16.81 15.81 8.13
C ALA A 555 16.47 16.96 9.11
N GLY A 556 15.62 16.66 10.10
CA GLY A 556 15.13 17.60 11.10
C GLY A 556 13.75 18.20 10.80
N GLU A 557 13.09 17.83 9.70
CA GLU A 557 11.76 18.35 9.35
C GLU A 557 10.61 17.80 10.22
N GLY A 558 10.85 16.68 10.92
CA GLY A 558 9.87 15.94 11.71
C GLY A 558 9.48 16.62 13.02
N ARG A 559 8.23 16.41 13.45
CA ARG A 559 7.75 16.91 14.75
C ARG A 559 8.23 15.99 15.88
N GLY A 560 8.17 16.44 17.14
CA GLY A 560 8.38 15.54 18.30
C GLY A 560 9.75 14.83 18.37
N ARG A 561 10.81 15.48 17.85
CA ARG A 561 12.18 14.97 17.71
C ARG A 561 12.36 13.86 16.66
N HIS A 562 11.39 13.66 15.77
CA HIS A 562 11.58 12.77 14.64
C HIS A 562 12.51 13.41 13.58
N PRO A 563 13.40 12.63 12.93
CA PRO A 563 14.24 13.14 11.85
C PRO A 563 13.44 13.61 10.64
N TYR A 564 12.32 12.95 10.33
CA TYR A 564 11.53 13.20 9.12
C TYR A 564 10.04 13.39 9.45
N ARG A 565 9.29 14.01 8.52
CA ARG A 565 7.83 14.13 8.61
C ARG A 565 7.16 12.80 8.30
N ALA A 566 5.88 12.72 8.67
CA ALA A 566 5.01 11.65 8.21
C ALA A 566 4.61 11.94 6.75
N TYR A 567 4.83 10.96 5.88
CA TYR A 567 4.35 10.97 4.49
C TYR A 567 3.44 9.79 4.25
N GLU A 568 2.53 9.95 3.30
CA GLU A 568 1.73 8.86 2.72
C GLU A 568 2.67 7.80 2.12
N TRP A 569 2.71 6.61 2.71
CA TRP A 569 3.44 5.46 2.14
C TRP A 569 2.49 4.38 1.60
N ASN A 570 1.24 4.41 2.05
CA ASN A 570 0.13 3.63 1.53
C ASN A 570 -1.10 4.55 1.42
N ARG A 571 -1.90 4.35 0.37
CA ARG A 571 -3.11 5.13 0.11
C ARG A 571 -4.28 4.22 -0.11
N MET A 572 -5.47 4.50 0.41
CA MET A 572 -6.69 3.78 0.01
C MET A 572 -7.61 4.76 -0.72
N ARG A 573 -8.09 4.45 -1.93
CA ARG A 573 -8.80 5.41 -2.82
C ARG A 573 -10.33 5.40 -2.74
N HIS A 574 -10.95 4.43 -2.06
CA HIS A 574 -12.40 4.42 -1.81
C HIS A 574 -12.68 4.10 -0.33
N PRO A 575 -13.81 4.53 0.25
CA PRO A 575 -14.80 5.47 -0.29
C PRO A 575 -14.29 6.93 -0.20
N THR A 576 -13.08 7.07 0.35
CA THR A 576 -12.33 8.28 0.61
C THR A 576 -10.89 8.02 0.20
N ARG A 577 -10.11 9.08 0.00
CA ARG A 577 -8.67 8.94 -0.02
C ARG A 577 -8.16 8.88 1.43
N ILE A 578 -7.55 7.78 1.83
CA ILE A 578 -6.94 7.59 3.15
C ILE A 578 -5.44 7.59 2.97
N LEU A 579 -4.75 8.55 3.59
CA LEU A 579 -3.29 8.56 3.68
C LEU A 579 -2.89 7.74 4.90
N VAL A 580 -1.95 6.82 4.73
CA VAL A 580 -1.39 6.02 5.82
C VAL A 580 0.09 6.36 5.95
N GLY A 581 0.56 6.61 7.18
CA GLY A 581 1.95 6.97 7.46
C GLY A 581 2.20 7.47 8.87
N SER A 582 3.48 7.67 9.17
CA SER A 582 3.95 8.25 10.42
C SER A 582 5.40 8.68 10.28
N GLU A 583 5.88 9.51 11.20
CA GLU A 583 7.26 9.97 11.20
C GLU A 583 8.25 8.80 11.35
N VAL A 584 7.94 7.82 12.21
CA VAL A 584 8.79 6.62 12.40
C VAL A 584 8.78 5.71 11.18
N ALA A 585 7.66 5.63 10.44
CA ALA A 585 7.62 4.92 9.18
C ALA A 585 8.62 5.53 8.19
N THR A 586 8.61 6.85 8.00
CA THR A 586 9.59 7.53 7.15
C THR A 586 11.03 7.25 7.59
N SER A 587 11.32 7.28 8.89
CA SER A 587 12.64 6.92 9.45
C SER A 587 13.07 5.49 9.06
N LEU A 588 12.17 4.51 9.03
CA LEU A 588 12.45 3.13 8.61
C LEU A 588 12.79 3.03 7.11
N PHE A 589 12.07 3.76 6.26
CA PHE A 589 12.36 3.83 4.82
C PHE A 589 13.72 4.49 4.55
N VAL A 590 14.02 5.59 5.23
CA VAL A 590 15.32 6.28 5.11
C VAL A 590 16.46 5.41 5.64
N LEU A 591 16.29 4.73 6.78
CA LEU A 591 17.27 3.79 7.34
C LEU A 591 17.66 2.73 6.30
N ARG A 592 16.66 2.14 5.62
CA ARG A 592 16.89 1.15 4.56
C ARG A 592 17.65 1.78 3.40
N ALA A 593 17.15 2.90 2.87
CA ALA A 593 17.73 3.55 1.70
C ALA A 593 19.22 3.87 1.90
N CYS A 594 19.56 4.52 3.02
CA CYS A 594 20.95 4.88 3.34
C CYS A 594 21.82 3.64 3.58
N SER A 595 21.28 2.60 4.23
CA SER A 595 22.01 1.34 4.48
C SER A 595 22.37 0.61 3.20
N GLU A 596 21.39 0.46 2.32
CA GLU A 596 21.57 -0.21 1.03
C GLU A 596 22.48 0.61 0.12
N ALA A 597 22.30 1.93 0.04
CA ALA A 597 23.16 2.82 -0.73
C ALA A 597 24.62 2.77 -0.25
N MET A 598 24.85 2.83 1.07
CA MET A 598 26.19 2.73 1.64
C MET A 598 26.88 1.40 1.26
N ARG A 599 26.13 0.29 1.29
CA ARG A 599 26.65 -1.02 0.87
C ARG A 599 26.92 -1.06 -0.64
N TYR A 600 26.01 -0.52 -1.45
CA TYR A 600 26.06 -0.57 -2.90
C TYR A 600 27.22 0.25 -3.48
N LEU A 601 27.39 1.48 -2.98
CA LEU A 601 28.44 2.40 -3.41
C LEU A 601 29.84 1.98 -2.91
N LYS A 602 29.93 1.25 -1.79
CA LYS A 602 31.22 0.70 -1.30
C LYS A 602 31.77 -0.43 -2.18
N LYS A 603 30.91 -1.23 -2.82
CA LYS A 603 31.30 -2.48 -3.49
C LYS A 603 32.30 -2.32 -4.65
N ASP A 604 32.54 -1.10 -5.15
CA ASP A 604 33.52 -0.85 -6.21
C ASP A 604 34.90 -0.40 -5.71
N ILE A 605 35.01 0.04 -4.44
CA ILE A 605 36.30 0.47 -3.87
C ILE A 605 37.25 -0.73 -3.70
N THR A 606 36.74 -1.97 -3.74
CA THR A 606 37.54 -3.19 -3.57
C THR A 606 37.98 -3.87 -4.88
N ILE A 607 37.63 -3.35 -6.07
CA ILE A 607 38.04 -3.96 -7.36
C ILE A 607 38.99 -3.06 -8.17
N ASN A 608 39.31 -1.84 -7.71
CA ASN A 608 40.33 -1.01 -8.35
C ASN A 608 41.39 -0.52 -7.35
N ARG A 609 42.37 -1.39 -7.07
CA ARG A 609 43.81 -1.10 -6.87
C ARG A 609 44.51 -2.30 -6.25
N GLY A 610 45.05 -3.15 -7.12
CA GLY A 610 46.02 -4.17 -6.79
C GLY A 610 46.60 -4.65 -8.11
N ASP A 611 47.78 -4.12 -8.46
CA ASP A 611 48.56 -4.49 -9.62
C ASP A 611 48.63 -6.02 -9.75
N VAL A 612 47.92 -6.59 -10.72
CA VAL A 612 48.27 -7.91 -11.26
C VAL A 612 49.23 -7.61 -12.39
N THR A 613 50.51 -7.73 -12.10
CA THR A 613 51.54 -7.65 -13.12
C THR A 613 51.50 -8.92 -13.96
N GLU A 614 51.83 -8.83 -15.24
CA GLU A 614 51.88 -9.96 -16.18
C GLU A 614 52.82 -11.09 -15.69
N SER A 615 53.70 -10.81 -14.73
CA SER A 615 54.52 -11.80 -14.03
C SER A 615 53.76 -12.68 -13.03
N ASP A 616 52.64 -12.23 -12.47
CA ASP A 616 51.84 -13.01 -11.52
C ASP A 616 51.03 -14.12 -12.23
N LEU A 617 50.73 -13.94 -13.52
CA LEU A 617 50.06 -14.94 -14.35
C LEU A 617 51.00 -16.05 -14.85
N GLN A 618 52.31 -15.81 -14.92
CA GLN A 618 53.31 -16.84 -15.28
C GLN A 618 53.65 -17.79 -14.13
N ALA A 619 53.39 -17.43 -12.87
CA ALA A 619 53.66 -18.27 -11.72
C ALA A 619 52.61 -19.40 -11.51
N LEU A 620 51.42 -19.28 -12.12
CA LEU A 620 50.33 -20.26 -11.99
C LEU A 620 50.38 -21.41 -13.01
N TRP A 621 51.32 -21.40 -13.96
CA TRP A 621 51.48 -22.44 -14.97
C TRP A 621 52.66 -23.41 -14.72
N ASN A 622 53.41 -23.25 -13.63
CA ASN A 622 54.60 -24.05 -13.34
C ASN A 622 54.51 -24.94 -12.08
N PHE A 623 53.31 -25.44 -11.75
CA PHE A 623 53.16 -26.53 -10.78
C PHE A 623 52.08 -27.52 -11.22
N SER A 624 52.45 -28.41 -12.14
CA SER A 624 51.90 -29.77 -12.26
C SER A 624 52.85 -30.60 -13.12
N LEU A 625 53.59 -31.49 -12.44
CA LEU A 625 54.03 -32.78 -12.99
C LEU A 625 52.83 -33.73 -13.01
#